data_AF-A0A959RTA8-F1
#
_entry.id   AF-A0A959RTA8-F1
#
_cell.length_a   1.000
_cell.length_b   1.000
_cell.length_c   1.000
_cell.angle_alpha   90.00
_cell.angle_beta   90.00
_cell.angle_gamma   90.00
#
_symmetry.space_group_name_H-M   'P 1'
#
loop_
_entity.id
_entity.type
_entity.pdbx_description
1 polymer ?
#
loop_
_entity_poly.entity_id
_entity_poly.type
_entity_poly.pdbx_seq_one_letter_code
_entity_poly.pdbx_strand_id
1 'polypeptide(L)'
;MHKNFVDNVIQKIKSDENVTGLALGGSWITNEIDEFSDLDLILVTKNKIAPDADKMTRFAETFGDLLNSFTGEHVGEKRLL
;
A
#
# COMPACT_ATOMS: atom_id res chain seq x y z
N MET A 1 4.55 -11.07 -11.30
CA MET A 1 3.30 -10.72 -10.61
C MET A 1 3.44 -9.39 -9.87
N HIS A 2 4.37 -9.30 -8.91
CA HIS A 2 4.65 -8.11 -8.09
C HIS A 2 4.75 -6.80 -8.88
N LYS A 3 5.58 -6.77 -9.93
CA LYS A 3 5.71 -5.58 -10.79
C LYS A 3 4.38 -5.15 -11.43
N ASN A 4 3.57 -6.10 -11.89
CA ASN A 4 2.27 -5.77 -12.51
C ASN A 4 1.30 -5.18 -11.47
N PHE A 5 1.34 -5.67 -10.23
CA PHE A 5 0.55 -5.10 -9.14
C PHE A 5 1.00 -3.66 -8.84
N VAL A 6 2.30 -3.43 -8.67
CA VAL A 6 2.86 -2.08 -8.45
C VAL A 6 2.52 -1.14 -9.61
N ASP A 7 2.65 -1.60 -10.86
CA ASP A 7 2.29 -0.81 -12.04
C ASP A 7 0.80 -0.44 -12.03
N ASN A 8 -0.09 -1.36 -11.62
CA ASN A 8 -1.52 -1.07 -11.45
C ASN A 8 -1.78 -0.02 -10.35
N VAL A 9 -1.15 -0.18 -9.17
CA VAL A 9 -1.23 0.81 -8.07
C VAL A 9 -0.81 2.19 -8.58
N ILE A 10 0.33 2.28 -9.28
CA ILE A 10 0.82 3.53 -9.87
C ILE A 10 -0.21 4.15 -10.82
N GLN A 11 -0.85 3.36 -11.69
CA GLN A 11 -1.88 3.90 -12.60
C GLN A 11 -3.10 4.42 -11.84
N LYS A 12 -3.51 3.76 -10.74
CA LYS A 12 -4.65 4.20 -9.92
C LYS A 12 -4.38 5.52 -9.19
N ILE A 13 -3.19 5.65 -8.60
CA ILE A 13 -2.85 6.81 -7.77
C ILE A 13 -2.36 8.02 -8.57
N LYS A 14 -1.94 7.84 -9.83
CA LYS A 14 -1.40 8.92 -10.68
C LYS A 14 -2.34 10.11 -10.85
N SER A 15 -3.64 9.87 -10.87
CA SER A 15 -4.67 10.89 -11.02
C SER A 15 -5.28 11.33 -9.69
N ASP A 16 -4.88 10.74 -8.57
CA ASP A 16 -5.40 11.09 -7.26
C ASP A 16 -4.64 12.32 -6.72
N GLU A 17 -5.30 13.48 -6.72
CA GLU A 17 -4.73 14.73 -6.22
C GLU A 17 -4.36 14.67 -4.74
N ASN A 18 -4.94 13.75 -3.97
CA ASN A 18 -4.60 13.54 -2.58
C ASN A 18 -3.29 12.75 -2.40
N VAL A 19 -2.78 12.09 -3.44
CA VAL A 19 -1.53 11.33 -3.37
C VAL A 19 -0.34 12.22 -3.72
N THR A 20 0.65 12.25 -2.83
CA THR A 20 1.93 12.93 -3.03
C THR A 20 2.95 11.98 -3.66
N GLY A 21 2.92 10.70 -3.30
CA GLY A 21 3.83 9.70 -3.84
C GLY A 21 3.65 8.31 -3.25
N LEU A 22 4.35 7.35 -3.85
CA LEU A 22 4.42 5.96 -3.44
C LEU A 22 5.90 5.57 -3.32
N ALA A 23 6.29 5.01 -2.17
CA ALA A 23 7.61 4.42 -1.97
C ALA A 23 7.50 2.90 -1.80
N LEU A 24 8.54 2.20 -2.23
CA LEU A 24 8.72 0.75 -2.05
C LEU A 24 9.76 0.50 -0.95
N GLY A 25 9.54 -0.53 -0.16
CA GLY A 25 10.47 -1.02 0.87
C GLY A 25 10.82 -2.49 0.68
N GLY A 26 11.23 -3.14 1.77
CA GLY A 26 11.37 -4.59 1.83
C GLY A 26 12.43 -5.19 0.91
N SER A 27 12.18 -6.43 0.51
CA SER A 27 13.02 -7.19 -0.42
C SER A 27 13.11 -6.55 -1.82
N TRP A 28 12.19 -5.63 -2.16
CA TRP A 28 12.23 -4.91 -3.42
C TRP A 28 13.46 -4.01 -3.53
N ILE A 29 13.77 -3.23 -2.49
CA ILE A 29 14.85 -2.24 -2.54
C ILE A 29 16.25 -2.87 -2.45
N THR A 30 16.35 -4.09 -1.92
CA THR A 30 17.59 -4.88 -1.88
C THR A 30 17.76 -5.79 -3.10
N ASN A 31 16.77 -5.82 -4.01
CA ASN A 31 16.73 -6.73 -5.16
C ASN A 31 16.79 -8.22 -4.75
N GLU A 32 16.15 -8.55 -3.62
CA GLU A 32 16.02 -9.90 -3.06
C GLU A 32 14.60 -10.48 -3.26
N ILE A 33 13.77 -9.79 -4.05
CA ILE A 33 12.40 -10.19 -4.31
C ILE A 33 12.31 -11.47 -5.16
N ASP A 34 11.43 -12.38 -4.75
CA ASP A 34 11.13 -13.63 -5.43
C ASP A 34 9.61 -13.87 -5.56
N GLU A 35 9.21 -15.08 -5.98
CA GLU A 35 7.79 -15.43 -6.13
C GLU A 35 7.02 -15.56 -4.81
N PHE A 36 7.72 -15.72 -3.68
CA PHE A 36 7.14 -15.90 -2.35
C PHE A 36 7.14 -14.61 -1.52
N SER A 37 7.84 -13.59 -2.00
CA SER A 37 7.93 -12.27 -1.37
C SER A 37 6.59 -11.53 -1.37
N ASP A 38 6.40 -10.69 -0.36
CA ASP A 38 5.35 -9.68 -0.32
C ASP A 38 5.84 -8.32 -0.87
N LEU A 39 5.02 -7.29 -0.72
CA LEU A 39 5.31 -5.93 -1.15
C LEU A 39 5.12 -4.96 0.02
N ASP A 40 6.20 -4.28 0.40
CA ASP A 40 6.14 -3.16 1.32
C ASP A 40 5.91 -1.85 0.55
N LEU A 41 4.74 -1.24 0.73
CA LEU A 41 4.36 0.01 0.10
C LEU A 41 4.10 1.09 1.14
N ILE A 42 4.67 2.28 0.93
CA ILE A 42 4.37 3.49 1.72
C ILE A 42 3.68 4.48 0.80
N LEU A 43 2.38 4.69 1.01
CA LEU A 43 1.60 5.69 0.30
C LEU A 43 1.62 7.01 1.09
N VAL A 44 2.13 8.07 0.47
CA VAL A 44 2.16 9.42 1.05
C VAL A 44 1.00 10.23 0.49
N THR A 45 0.17 10.76 1.38
CA THR A 45 -1.01 11.55 1.04
C THR A 45 -0.94 12.96 1.61
N LYS A 46 -1.62 13.91 0.96
CA LYS A 46 -1.73 15.30 1.42
C LYS A 46 -2.61 15.40 2.64
N ASN A 47 -3.75 14.71 2.63
CA ASN A 47 -4.67 14.63 3.75
C ASN A 47 -4.45 13.35 4.55
N LYS A 48 -4.49 13.45 5.87
CA LYS A 48 -4.31 12.32 6.79
C LYS A 48 -5.44 11.29 6.66
N ILE A 49 -5.09 10.06 6.29
CA ILE A 49 -6.00 8.90 6.22
C ILE A 49 -5.88 8.05 7.50
N ALA A 50 -4.69 7.56 7.81
CA ALA A 50 -4.45 6.77 9.02
C ALA A 50 -4.64 7.60 10.31
N PRO A 51 -5.12 6.99 11.42
CA PRO A 51 -5.36 5.56 11.63
C PRO A 51 -6.81 5.11 11.37
N ASP A 52 -7.54 5.77 10.47
CA ASP A 52 -8.93 5.41 10.17
C ASP A 52 -8.98 4.13 9.32
N ALA A 53 -9.23 2.98 9.96
CA ALA A 53 -9.20 1.66 9.33
C ALA A 53 -10.13 1.57 8.12
N ASP A 54 -11.36 2.09 8.21
CA ASP A 54 -12.33 2.05 7.11
C ASP A 54 -11.82 2.82 5.90
N LYS A 55 -11.21 4.00 6.11
CA LYS A 55 -10.62 4.76 4.99
C LYS A 55 -9.39 4.09 4.43
N MET A 56 -8.56 3.48 5.26
CA MET A 56 -7.37 2.74 4.82
C MET A 56 -7.77 1.53 3.97
N THR A 57 -8.71 0.71 4.44
CA THR A 57 -9.25 -0.44 3.70
C THR A 57 -9.88 -0.02 2.38
N ARG A 58 -10.75 1.00 2.37
CA ARG A 58 -11.35 1.54 1.14
C ARG A 58 -10.31 2.01 0.13
N PHE A 59 -9.20 2.57 0.60
CA PHE A 59 -8.11 2.97 -0.29
C PHE A 59 -7.41 1.75 -0.91
N ALA A 60 -7.11 0.72 -0.10
CA ALA A 60 -6.50 -0.51 -0.57
C ALA A 60 -7.39 -1.29 -1.56
N GLU A 61 -8.71 -1.29 -1.38
CA GLU A 61 -9.68 -1.88 -2.33
C GLU A 61 -9.60 -1.26 -3.74
N THR A 62 -9.06 -0.05 -3.88
CA THR A 62 -8.87 0.56 -5.21
C THR A 62 -7.74 -0.07 -6.02
N PHE A 63 -6.85 -0.82 -5.37
CA PHE A 63 -5.65 -1.41 -5.97
C PHE A 63 -5.89 -2.79 -6.58
N GLY A 64 -7.04 -3.42 -6.30
CA GLY A 64 -7.39 -4.74 -6.82
C GLY A 64 -8.42 -5.44 -5.92
N ASP A 65 -8.62 -6.73 -6.15
CA ASP A 65 -9.51 -7.55 -5.34
C ASP A 65 -8.89 -7.79 -3.95
N LEU A 66 -9.47 -7.14 -2.93
CA LEU A 66 -9.06 -7.28 -1.55
C LEU A 66 -9.81 -8.43 -0.88
N LEU A 67 -9.10 -9.50 -0.53
CA LEU A 67 -9.70 -10.64 0.18
C LEU A 67 -9.89 -10.37 1.68
N ASN A 68 -8.92 -9.67 2.29
CA ASN A 68 -8.94 -9.32 3.71
C ASN A 68 -7.97 -8.15 3.99
N SER A 69 -8.21 -7.39 5.06
CA SER A 69 -7.28 -6.36 5.57
C SER A 69 -7.43 -6.18 7.08
N PHE A 70 -6.36 -5.79 7.78
CA PHE A 70 -6.38 -5.55 9.21
C PHE A 70 -5.27 -4.58 9.59
N THR A 71 -5.54 -3.69 10.54
CA THR A 71 -4.52 -2.72 10.98
C THR A 71 -3.37 -3.36 11.74
N GLY A 72 -2.20 -2.69 11.75
CA GLY A 72 -1.00 -3.08 12.50
C GLY A 72 -1.10 -2.94 14.03
N GLU A 73 -2.30 -3.01 14.62
CA GLU A 73 -2.49 -2.89 16.06
C GLU A 73 -1.73 -3.95 16.86
N HIS A 74 -1.55 -5.14 16.29
CA HIS A 74 -0.80 -6.25 16.89
C HIS A 74 0.71 -5.96 17.04
N VAL A 75 1.25 -4.98 16.30
CA VAL A 75 2.63 -4.47 16.45
C VAL A 75 2.68 -3.05 17.01
N GLY A 76 1.54 -2.50 17.44
CA GLY A 76 1.46 -1.14 18.00
C GLY A 76 1.57 -0.01 16.96
N GLU A 77 1.45 -0.31 15.67
CA GLU A 77 1.55 0.69 14.59
C GLU A 77 0.21 0.81 13.84
N LYS A 78 -0.58 1.83 14.23
CA LYS A 78 -1.93 2.05 13.69
C LYS A 78 -1.95 2.65 12.28
N ARG A 79 -0.79 2.99 11.71
CA ARG A 79 -0.68 3.49 10.34
C ARG A 79 -0.52 2.36 9.31
N LEU A 80 -0.25 1.14 9.77
CA LEU A 80 -0.17 -0.03 8.90
C LEU A 80 -1.56 -0.62 8.66
N LEU A 81 -1.74 -1.13 7.45
CA LEU A 81 -2.88 -1.90 6.98
C LEU A 81 -2.39 -3.28 6.51
#